data_AF-A0A074JRY5-F1
#
_entry.id   AF-A0A074JRY5-F1
#
_cell.length_a   1.000
_cell.length_b   1.000
_cell.length_c   1.000
_cell.angle_alpha   90.00
_cell.angle_beta   90.00
_cell.angle_gamma   90.00
#
_symmetry.space_group_name_H-M   'P 1'
#
loop_
_entity.id
_entity.type
_entity.pdbx_description
1 polymer ?
#
loop_
_entity_poly.entity_id
_entity_poly.type
_entity_poly.pdbx_seq_one_letter_code
_entity_poly.pdbx_strand_id
1 'polypeptide(L)'
;MMAMTRPTVGPLLFFTIAVVLGAYFAFAAVQGRYGILQRTQIESEIDAKRAERDALRARVDQMANLTHRLSDDYLDLDLLDQQARDVLGEMRGDEIVIR
;
A
#
# COMPACT_ATOMS: atom_id res chain seq x y z
N MET A 1 47.44 41.23 49.48
CA MET A 1 46.63 41.82 48.39
C MET A 1 45.94 40.66 47.69
N MET A 2 44.66 40.42 48.01
CA MET A 2 43.92 39.23 47.58
C MET A 2 43.05 39.61 46.38
N ALA A 3 43.44 39.17 45.18
CA ALA A 3 42.68 39.39 43.97
C ALA A 3 41.48 38.43 43.96
N MET A 4 40.27 38.99 44.02
CA MET A 4 39.03 38.24 43.93
C MET A 4 38.71 38.02 42.45
N THR A 5 39.00 36.82 41.96
CA THR A 5 38.67 36.41 40.59
C THR A 5 37.15 36.30 40.48
N ARG A 6 36.51 37.19 39.70
CA ARG A 6 35.08 37.11 39.42
C ARG A 6 34.80 35.78 38.71
N PRO A 7 33.87 34.94 39.21
CA PRO A 7 33.65 33.64 38.61
C PRO A 7 33.00 33.82 37.24
N THR A 8 33.61 33.22 36.20
CA THR A 8 33.21 33.30 34.78
C THR A 8 31.97 32.44 34.47
N VAL A 9 30.97 32.47 35.34
CA VAL A 9 29.78 31.60 35.27
C VAL A 9 28.89 31.96 34.07
N GLY A 10 28.72 33.25 33.77
CA GLY A 10 27.85 33.72 32.69
C GLY A 10 28.20 33.16 31.31
N PRO A 11 29.45 33.32 30.83
CA PRO A 11 29.89 32.76 29.56
C PRO A 11 29.76 31.23 29.51
N LEU A 12 30.13 30.54 30.59
CA LEU A 12 30.05 29.07 30.65
C LEU A 12 28.60 28.58 30.50
N LEU A 13 27.66 29.23 31.19
CA LEU A 13 26.23 28.90 31.11
C LEU A 13 25.68 29.15 29.70
N PHE A 14 26.06 30.29 29.09
CA PHE A 14 25.68 30.61 27.72
C PHE A 14 26.18 29.57 26.71
N PHE A 15 27.47 29.20 26.78
CA PHE A 15 28.03 28.18 25.89
C PHE A 15 27.39 26.82 26.11
N THR A 16 27.12 26.44 27.36
CA THR A 16 26.45 25.16 27.67
C THR A 16 25.05 25.11 27.05
N ILE A 17 24.26 26.17 27.21
CA ILE A 17 22.92 26.26 26.63
C ILE A 17 22.99 26.24 25.10
N ALA A 18 23.93 26.97 24.49
CA ALA A 18 24.12 27.00 23.05
C ALA A 18 24.47 25.62 22.48
N VAL A 19 25.36 24.88 23.15
CA VAL A 19 25.73 23.51 22.75
C VAL A 19 24.56 22.55 22.90
N VAL A 20 23.80 22.62 23.99
CA VAL A 20 22.61 21.77 24.20
C VAL A 20 21.53 22.04 23.15
N LEU A 21 21.26 23.30 22.85
CA LEU A 21 20.32 23.67 21.78
C LEU A 21 20.81 23.19 20.41
N GLY A 22 22.08 23.40 20.10
CA GLY A 22 22.68 22.93 18.85
C GLY A 22 22.58 21.40 18.69
N ALA A 23 22.86 20.65 19.75
CA ALA A 23 22.73 19.21 19.79
C ALA A 23 21.26 18.76 19.62
N TYR A 24 20.31 19.43 20.29
CA TYR A 24 18.88 19.16 20.13
C TYR A 24 18.41 19.38 18.69
N PHE A 25 18.79 20.48 18.06
CA PHE A 25 18.44 20.75 16.67
C PHE A 25 19.09 19.78 15.70
N ALA A 26 20.36 19.41 15.90
CA ALA A 26 21.03 18.39 15.09
C ALA A 26 20.33 17.03 15.21
N PHE A 27 19.97 16.63 16.43
CA PHE A 27 19.20 15.41 16.69
C PHE A 27 17.82 15.45 16.03
N ALA A 28 17.10 16.56 16.17
CA ALA A 28 15.78 16.77 15.57
C ALA A 28 15.84 16.84 14.03
N ALA A 29 16.94 17.29 13.44
CA ALA A 29 17.13 17.26 11.98
C ALA A 29 17.38 15.85 11.45
N VAL A 30 18.06 15.00 12.24
CA VAL A 30 18.35 13.60 11.88
C VAL A 30 17.14 12.68 12.12
N GLN A 31 16.43 12.86 13.24
CA GLN A 31 15.34 11.97 13.66
C GLN A 31 13.92 12.57 13.54
N GLY A 32 13.79 13.85 13.25
CA GLY A 32 12.50 14.52 13.17
C GLY A 32 11.73 14.14 11.91
N ARG A 33 10.41 14.33 11.97
CA ARG A 33 9.44 14.08 10.88
C ARG A 33 9.60 15.00 9.64
N TYR A 34 10.75 15.68 9.51
CA TYR A 34 11.19 16.47 8.35
C TYR A 34 12.66 16.16 7.98
N GLY A 35 13.27 15.15 8.60
CA GLY A 35 14.64 14.72 8.32
C GLY A 35 14.77 14.05 6.95
N ILE A 36 15.99 14.02 6.43
CA ILE A 36 16.35 13.58 5.07
C ILE A 36 15.86 12.15 4.74
N LEU A 37 15.64 11.32 5.76
CA LEU A 37 15.21 9.91 5.65
C LEU A 37 13.70 9.72 5.40
N GLN A 38 12.89 10.78 5.45
CA GLN A 38 11.45 10.66 5.22
C GLN A 38 11.10 10.36 3.76
N ARG A 39 11.94 10.79 2.81
CA ARG A 39 11.71 10.55 1.38
C ARG A 39 11.76 9.07 1.02
N THR A 40 12.74 8.33 1.54
CA THR A 40 12.87 6.89 1.27
C THR A 40 11.71 6.08 1.86
N GLN A 41 11.19 6.51 3.01
CA GLN A 41 10.06 5.86 3.66
C GLN A 41 8.75 6.13 2.90
N ILE A 42 8.51 7.37 2.51
CA ILE A 42 7.36 7.76 1.68
C ILE A 42 7.39 7.05 0.33
N GLU A 43 8.56 6.95 -0.31
CA GLU A 43 8.69 6.28 -1.61
C GLU A 43 8.39 4.79 -1.51
N SER A 44 8.85 4.12 -0.45
CA SER A 44 8.50 2.71 -0.18
C SER A 44 7.00 2.50 0.07
N GLU A 45 6.35 3.43 0.77
CA GLU A 45 4.90 3.39 1.01
C GLU A 45 4.11 3.60 -0.29
N ILE A 46 4.58 4.53 -1.14
CA ILE A 46 3.99 4.78 -2.46
C ILE A 46 4.12 3.54 -3.34
N ASP A 47 5.28 2.90 -3.38
CA ASP A 47 5.51 1.70 -4.20
C ASP A 47 4.67 0.52 -3.73
N ALA A 48 4.60 0.30 -2.41
CA ALA A 48 3.74 -0.73 -1.83
C ALA A 48 2.26 -0.48 -2.18
N LYS A 49 1.79 0.76 -2.07
CA LYS A 49 0.41 1.13 -2.40
C LYS A 49 0.13 1.05 -3.89
N ARG A 50 1.10 1.36 -4.76
CA ARG A 50 0.98 1.16 -6.21
C ARG A 50 0.82 -0.30 -6.57
N ALA A 51 1.66 -1.17 -6.01
CA ALA A 51 1.58 -2.61 -6.23
C ALA A 51 0.21 -3.19 -5.79
N GLU A 52 -0.30 -2.76 -4.63
CA GLU A 52 -1.63 -3.14 -4.16
C GLU A 52 -2.73 -2.70 -5.14
N ARG A 53 -2.67 -1.43 -5.60
CA ARG A 53 -3.63 -0.89 -6.57
C ARG A 53 -3.60 -1.65 -7.90
N ASP A 54 -2.41 -1.97 -8.41
CA ASP A 54 -2.26 -2.72 -9.66
C ASP A 54 -2.82 -4.14 -9.54
N ALA A 55 -2.58 -4.82 -8.42
CA ALA A 55 -3.16 -6.13 -8.16
C ALA A 55 -4.69 -6.09 -8.07
N LEU A 56 -5.26 -5.08 -7.40
CA LEU A 56 -6.72 -4.90 -7.35
C LEU A 56 -7.29 -4.59 -8.73
N ARG A 57 -6.61 -3.75 -9.52
CA ARG A 57 -7.05 -3.42 -10.88
C ARG A 57 -7.12 -4.66 -11.76
N ALA A 58 -6.10 -5.50 -11.72
CA ALA A 58 -6.08 -6.76 -12.48
C ALA A 58 -7.25 -7.69 -12.10
N ARG A 59 -7.63 -7.75 -10.81
CA ARG A 59 -8.80 -8.52 -10.37
C ARG A 59 -10.11 -7.94 -10.90
N VAL A 60 -10.26 -6.62 -10.85
CA VAL A 60 -11.44 -5.94 -11.40
C VAL A 60 -11.56 -6.20 -12.90
N ASP A 61 -10.45 -6.10 -13.64
CA ASP A 61 -10.45 -6.34 -15.09
C ASP A 61 -10.80 -7.82 -15.41
N GLN A 62 -10.31 -8.77 -14.61
CA GLN A 62 -10.68 -10.18 -14.72
C GLN A 62 -12.18 -10.39 -14.44
N MET A 63 -12.70 -9.83 -13.36
CA MET A 63 -14.12 -9.94 -13.00
C MET A 63 -15.00 -9.30 -14.06
N ALA A 64 -14.62 -8.13 -14.58
CA ALA A 64 -15.33 -7.45 -15.65
C ALA A 64 -15.38 -8.30 -16.93
N ASN A 65 -14.26 -8.96 -17.28
CA ASN A 65 -14.24 -9.88 -18.42
C ASN A 65 -15.16 -11.09 -18.21
N LEU A 66 -15.13 -11.71 -17.03
CA LEU A 66 -16.01 -12.83 -16.70
C LEU A 66 -17.49 -12.43 -16.75
N THR A 67 -17.84 -11.28 -16.16
CA THR A 67 -19.20 -10.74 -16.21
C THR A 67 -19.64 -10.44 -17.63
N HIS A 68 -18.75 -9.84 -18.45
CA HIS A 68 -19.04 -9.58 -19.85
C HIS A 68 -19.24 -10.88 -20.65
N ARG A 69 -18.51 -11.95 -20.35
CA ARG A 69 -18.71 -13.25 -20.98
C ARG A 69 -20.02 -13.94 -20.56
N LEU A 70 -20.58 -13.54 -19.42
CA LEU A 70 -21.87 -14.01 -18.91
C LEU A 70 -23.04 -13.12 -19.37
N SER A 71 -22.81 -12.06 -20.15
CA SER A 71 -23.91 -11.24 -20.69
C SER A 71 -24.60 -11.94 -21.87
N ASP A 72 -25.90 -11.68 -22.05
CA ASP A 72 -26.73 -12.23 -23.15
C ASP A 72 -26.10 -12.18 -24.54
N ASP A 73 -25.33 -11.14 -24.86
CA ASP A 73 -24.68 -11.01 -26.18
C ASP A 73 -23.58 -12.06 -26.43
N TYR A 74 -23.04 -12.67 -25.36
CA TYR A 74 -21.94 -13.65 -25.40
C TYR A 74 -22.29 -14.98 -24.73
N LEU A 75 -23.40 -15.05 -23.99
CA LEU A 75 -23.84 -16.21 -23.23
C LEU A 75 -24.88 -17.01 -24.03
N ASP A 76 -24.43 -18.08 -24.67
CA ASP A 76 -25.32 -19.03 -25.34
C ASP A 76 -26.00 -19.94 -24.30
N LEU A 77 -27.28 -19.66 -24.05
CA LEU A 77 -28.10 -20.38 -23.06
C LEU A 77 -28.32 -21.86 -23.43
N ASP A 78 -28.34 -22.20 -24.72
CA ASP A 78 -28.51 -23.59 -25.17
C ASP A 78 -27.24 -24.41 -24.86
N LEU A 79 -26.06 -23.83 -25.12
CA LEU A 79 -24.78 -24.43 -24.73
C LEU A 79 -24.60 -24.50 -23.20
N LEU A 80 -25.09 -23.50 -22.47
CA LEU A 80 -25.06 -23.51 -21.01
C LEU A 80 -25.94 -24.62 -20.43
N ASP A 81 -27.14 -24.82 -20.98
CA ASP A 81 -28.05 -25.90 -20.56
C ASP A 81 -27.44 -27.28 -20.88
N GLN A 82 -26.82 -27.43 -22.06
CA GLN A 82 -26.12 -28.67 -22.42
C GLN A 82 -24.94 -28.96 -21.48
N GLN A 83 -24.10 -27.95 -21.19
CA GLN A 83 -22.98 -28.09 -20.26
C GLN A 83 -23.47 -28.35 -18.82
N ALA A 84 -24.58 -27.74 -18.41
CA ALA A 84 -25.21 -27.96 -17.11
C ALA A 84 -25.74 -29.39 -16.98
N ARG A 85 -26.40 -29.94 -18.02
CA ARG A 85 -26.86 -31.34 -18.04
C ARG A 85 -25.70 -32.33 -17.98
N ASP A 86 -24.62 -32.06 -18.73
CA ASP A 86 -23.40 -32.89 -18.72
C ASP A 86 -22.71 -32.88 -17.34
N VAL A 87 -22.62 -31.72 -16.68
CA VAL A 87 -21.93 -31.57 -15.38
C VAL A 87 -22.81 -32.04 -14.21
N LEU A 88 -24.12 -31.76 -14.26
CA LEU A 88 -25.06 -32.14 -13.21
C LEU A 88 -25.55 -33.59 -13.34
N GLY A 89 -25.19 -34.29 -14.42
CA GLY A 89 -25.47 -35.71 -14.58
C GLY A 89 -26.95 -36.03 -14.87
N GLU A 90 -27.71 -35.07 -15.38
CA GLU A 90 -29.10 -35.28 -15.85
C GLU A 90 -29.13 -35.70 -17.32
N MET A 91 -28.18 -36.53 -17.73
CA MET A 91 -28.37 -37.41 -18.87
C MET A 91 -28.90 -38.75 -18.33
N ARG A 92 -30.22 -38.82 -18.11
CA ARG A 92 -30.89 -40.11 -18.29
C ARG A 92 -30.63 -40.53 -19.73
N GLY A 93 -30.04 -41.71 -19.93
CA GLY A 93 -29.64 -42.25 -21.23
C GLY A 93 -30.79 -42.60 -22.18
N ASP A 94 -31.93 -41.89 -22.09
CA ASP A 94 -33.20 -42.26 -22.71
C ASP A 94 -33.89 -41.08 -23.43
N GLU A 95 -33.29 -39.88 -23.50
CA GLU A 95 -33.81 -38.79 -24.32
C GLU A 95 -33.33 -38.88 -25.79
N ILE A 96 -34.17 -39.49 -26.63
CA ILE A 96 -34.01 -39.52 -28.10
C ILE A 96 -34.51 -38.18 -28.65
N VAL A 97 -33.61 -37.34 -29.15
CA VAL A 97 -33.97 -36.18 -29.98
C VAL A 97 -34.49 -36.69 -31.33
N ILE A 98 -35.80 -36.56 -31.55
CA ILE A 98 -36.41 -36.76 -32.85
C ILE A 98 -36.18 -35.51 -33.71
N ARG A 99 -35.66 -35.78 -34.91
CA ARG A 99 -35.37 -34.90 -36.06
C ARG A 99 -36.31 -33.72 -36.28
#